data_AF-A0A2H0RBT9-F1
#
_entry.id   AF-A0A2H0RBT9-F1
#
_cell.length_a   1.000
_cell.length_b   1.000
_cell.length_c   1.000
_cell.angle_alpha   90.00
_cell.angle_beta   90.00
_cell.angle_gamma   90.00
#
_symmetry.space_group_name_H-M   'P 1'
#
loop_
_entity.id
_entity.type
_entity.pdbx_description
1 polymer ?
#
loop_
_entity_poly.entity_id
_entity_poly.type
_entity_poly.pdbx_seq_one_letter_code
_entity_poly.pdbx_strand_id
1 'polypeptide(L)'
;MLTPHILVGAAIGYKIHNYWFVVIFSIISHFILDAIPHKEYDIKCLRNGKLNKDFLKDFSKVAIDGFIGLAIVLLLTGFKDLDYVIVGMIAGAFPDFLQFLSFVFNFKILNLIRKFHHKIHIFNNKDFPYWTTFGSQISTVILMSVTLLS
;
A
#
# COMPACT_ATOMS: atom_id res chain seq x y z
N MET A 1 -5.00 -1.73 -3.08
CA MET A 1 -4.04 -1.52 -4.19
C MET A 1 -2.80 -0.95 -3.56
N LEU A 2 -1.62 -1.48 -3.86
CA LEU A 2 -0.38 -1.17 -3.19
C LEU A 2 0.27 0.12 -3.71
N THR A 3 0.08 0.46 -4.98
CA THR A 3 0.71 1.62 -5.64
C THR A 3 0.52 2.94 -4.87
N PRO A 4 -0.70 3.33 -4.42
CA PRO A 4 -0.89 4.57 -3.67
C PRO A 4 -0.13 4.62 -2.34
N HIS A 5 -0.06 3.50 -1.60
CA HIS A 5 0.66 3.44 -0.33
C HIS A 5 2.18 3.56 -0.53
N ILE A 6 2.69 2.93 -1.59
CA ILE A 6 4.10 3.08 -1.99
C ILE A 6 4.42 4.53 -2.35
N LEU A 7 3.58 5.18 -3.18
CA LEU A 7 3.79 6.55 -3.63
C LEU A 7 3.71 7.58 -2.50
N VAL A 8 2.73 7.46 -1.60
CA VAL A 8 2.61 8.37 -0.45
C VAL A 8 3.79 8.15 0.51
N GLY A 9 4.17 6.90 0.79
CA GLY A 9 5.34 6.60 1.60
C GLY A 9 6.63 7.16 0.99
N ALA A 10 6.81 7.00 -0.33
CA ALA A 10 7.93 7.59 -1.06
C ALA A 10 7.94 9.13 -0.97
N ALA A 11 6.79 9.78 -1.14
CA ALA A 11 6.69 11.24 -1.06
C ALA A 11 7.01 11.76 0.34
N ILE A 12 6.60 11.05 1.40
CA ILE A 12 6.99 11.35 2.78
C ILE A 12 8.50 11.23 2.94
N GLY A 13 9.10 10.13 2.46
CA GLY A 13 10.56 9.93 2.47
C GLY A 13 11.31 11.02 1.71
N TYR A 14 10.79 11.44 0.57
CA TYR A 14 11.39 12.48 -0.26
C TYR A 14 11.36 13.87 0.39
N LYS A 15 10.34 14.17 1.22
CA LYS A 15 10.19 15.48 1.87
C LYS A 15 10.72 15.53 3.31
N ILE A 16 10.92 14.39 3.95
CA ILE A 16 11.32 14.30 5.36
C ILE A 16 12.63 13.51 5.49
N HIS A 17 13.72 14.21 5.80
CA HIS A 17 15.04 13.61 6.04
C HIS A 17 15.23 13.16 7.50
N ASN A 18 14.26 12.41 8.04
CA ASN A 18 14.34 11.79 9.37
C ASN A 18 13.64 10.43 9.35
N TYR A 19 14.40 9.34 9.54
CA TYR A 19 13.88 7.98 9.41
C TYR A 19 12.71 7.66 10.34
N TRP A 20 12.72 8.15 11.58
CA TRP A 20 11.63 7.89 12.53
C TRP A 20 10.33 8.52 12.06
N PHE A 21 10.39 9.77 11.63
CA PHE A 21 9.21 10.47 11.10
C PHE A 21 8.75 9.86 9.78
N VAL A 22 9.66 9.47 8.89
CA VAL A 22 9.30 8.78 7.65
C VAL A 22 8.54 7.50 7.95
N VAL A 23 9.05 6.65 8.84
CA VAL A 23 8.38 5.38 9.19
C VAL A 23 7.01 5.63 9.80
N ILE A 24 6.93 6.51 10.80
CA ILE A 24 5.68 6.78 11.52
C ILE A 24 4.63 7.37 10.57
N PHE A 25 4.98 8.40 9.81
CA PHE A 25 4.03 9.06 8.91
C PHE A 25 3.64 8.16 7.74
N SER A 26 4.55 7.34 7.20
CA SER A 26 4.20 6.38 6.14
C SER A 26 3.20 5.33 6.64
N ILE A 27 3.40 4.77 7.84
CA ILE A 27 2.45 3.81 8.42
C ILE A 27 1.09 4.48 8.70
N ILE A 28 1.08 5.69 9.27
CA ILE A 28 -0.17 6.42 9.52
C ILE A 28 -0.89 6.72 8.20
N SER A 29 -0.15 7.16 7.18
CA SER A 29 -0.71 7.47 5.86
C SER A 29 -1.34 6.24 5.21
N HIS A 30 -0.77 5.05 5.40
CA HIS A 30 -1.35 3.80 4.92
C HIS A 30 -2.79 3.62 5.42
N PHE A 31 -2.99 3.72 6.73
CA PHE A 31 -4.31 3.58 7.34
C PHE A 31 -5.28 4.71 6.97
N ILE A 32 -4.78 5.93 6.76
CA ILE A 32 -5.60 7.03 6.25
C ILE A 32 -6.10 6.70 4.83
N LEU A 33 -5.23 6.17 3.96
CA LEU A 33 -5.61 5.77 2.61
C LEU A 33 -6.60 4.60 2.60
N ASP A 34 -6.43 3.63 3.50
CA ASP A 34 -7.37 2.51 3.66
C ASP A 34 -8.77 2.97 4.09
N ALA A 35 -8.83 4.06 4.85
CA ALA A 35 -10.07 4.69 5.26
C ALA A 35 -10.76 5.47 4.13
N ILE A 36 -10.12 5.70 2.98
CA ILE A 36 -10.73 6.36 1.81
C ILE A 36 -11.40 5.30 0.93
N PRO A 37 -12.55 5.57 0.28
CA PRO A 37 -13.16 4.63 -0.66
C PRO A 37 -12.18 4.26 -1.77
N HIS A 38 -11.86 2.98 -1.87
CA HIS A 38 -10.92 2.45 -2.86
C HIS A 38 -11.40 1.08 -3.36
N LYS A 39 -10.72 0.49 -4.34
CA LYS A 39 -11.05 -0.87 -4.81
C LYS A 39 -9.90 -1.81 -4.47
N GLU A 40 -10.25 -2.93 -3.84
CA GLU A 40 -9.31 -4.02 -3.56
C GLU A 40 -9.38 -5.08 -4.65
N TYR A 41 -8.26 -5.77 -4.89
CA TYR A 41 -8.23 -6.96 -5.72
C TYR A 41 -9.00 -8.09 -5.03
N ASP A 42 -9.73 -8.90 -5.81
CA ASP A 42 -10.27 -10.15 -5.29
C ASP A 42 -9.11 -11.14 -5.11
N ILE A 43 -8.67 -11.29 -3.86
CA ILE A 43 -7.54 -12.13 -3.41
C ILE A 43 -7.99 -13.33 -2.57
N LYS A 44 -9.17 -13.89 -2.89
CA LYS A 44 -9.74 -15.07 -2.18
C LYS A 44 -8.76 -16.23 -2.08
N CYS A 45 -7.98 -16.51 -3.13
CA CYS A 45 -7.06 -17.65 -3.13
C CYS A 45 -5.83 -17.35 -2.25
N LEU A 46 -5.38 -16.10 -2.23
CA LEU A 46 -4.33 -15.62 -1.33
C LEU A 46 -4.75 -15.79 0.14
N ARG A 47 -5.98 -15.39 0.48
CA ARG A 47 -6.54 -15.45 1.84
C ARG A 47 -6.66 -16.88 2.38
N ASN A 48 -6.83 -17.87 1.48
CA ASN A 48 -6.92 -19.28 1.85
C ASN A 48 -5.56 -19.90 2.24
N GLY A 49 -4.45 -19.20 2.02
CA GLY A 49 -3.10 -19.61 2.45
C GLY A 49 -2.53 -20.88 1.79
N LYS A 50 -3.30 -21.52 0.89
CA LYS A 50 -2.87 -22.72 0.17
C LYS A 50 -2.01 -22.32 -1.03
N LEU A 51 -0.72 -22.64 -0.99
CA LEU A 51 0.23 -22.38 -2.08
C LEU A 51 -0.10 -23.25 -3.32
N ASN A 52 -0.98 -22.74 -4.18
CA ASN A 52 -1.38 -23.35 -5.44
C ASN A 52 -1.26 -22.34 -6.61
N LYS A 53 -1.61 -22.77 -7.83
CA LYS A 53 -1.55 -21.89 -9.02
C LYS A 53 -2.43 -20.64 -8.87
N ASP A 54 -3.57 -20.75 -8.21
CA ASP A 54 -4.48 -19.63 -7.99
C ASP A 54 -3.95 -18.64 -6.95
N PHE A 55 -3.25 -19.13 -5.92
CA PHE A 55 -2.50 -18.30 -4.97
C PHE A 55 -1.44 -17.49 -5.70
N LEU A 56 -0.65 -18.12 -6.57
CA LEU A 56 0.38 -17.43 -7.35
C LEU A 56 -0.22 -16.39 -8.29
N LYS A 57 -1.41 -16.66 -8.85
CA LYS A 57 -2.15 -15.70 -9.68
C LYS A 57 -2.64 -14.49 -8.89
N ASP A 58 -3.14 -14.67 -7.68
CA ASP A 58 -3.57 -13.54 -6.83
C ASP A 58 -2.36 -12.77 -6.31
N PHE A 59 -1.29 -13.46 -5.92
CA PHE A 59 -0.04 -12.86 -5.49
C PHE A 59 0.59 -12.03 -6.61
N SER A 60 0.60 -12.54 -7.86
CA SER A 60 1.22 -11.84 -8.98
C SER A 60 0.52 -10.51 -9.29
N LYS A 61 -0.81 -10.40 -9.11
CA LYS A 61 -1.53 -9.12 -9.25
C LYS A 61 -0.99 -8.07 -8.28
N VAL A 62 -0.86 -8.44 -7.00
CA VAL A 62 -0.36 -7.54 -5.94
C VAL A 62 1.12 -7.22 -6.16
N ALA A 63 1.92 -8.21 -6.56
CA ALA A 63 3.33 -8.01 -6.86
C ALA A 63 3.53 -7.06 -8.04
N ILE A 64 2.78 -7.24 -9.14
CA ILE A 64 2.83 -6.36 -10.32
C ILE A 64 2.44 -4.93 -9.92
N ASP A 65 1.38 -4.74 -9.14
CA ASP A 65 0.99 -3.42 -8.63
C ASP A 65 2.11 -2.79 -7.79
N GLY A 66 2.74 -3.56 -6.90
CA GLY A 66 3.92 -3.11 -6.15
C GLY A 66 5.10 -2.70 -7.04
N PHE A 67 5.40 -3.48 -8.08
CA PHE A 67 6.46 -3.19 -9.05
C PHE A 67 6.14 -1.92 -9.86
N ILE A 68 4.88 -1.70 -10.23
CA ILE A 68 4.45 -0.47 -10.91
C ILE A 68 4.69 0.74 -9.99
N GLY A 69 4.26 0.67 -8.72
CA GLY A 69 4.51 1.73 -7.75
C GLY A 69 6.00 2.03 -7.57
N LEU A 70 6.83 0.99 -7.43
CA LEU A 70 8.30 1.12 -7.35
C LEU A 70 8.87 1.79 -8.60
N ALA A 71 8.47 1.33 -9.80
CA ALA A 71 8.96 1.88 -11.05
C ALA A 71 8.59 3.38 -11.19
N ILE A 72 7.36 3.75 -10.86
CA ILE A 72 6.92 5.16 -10.89
C ILE A 72 7.79 6.00 -9.94
N VAL A 73 7.97 5.56 -8.69
CA VAL A 73 8.77 6.31 -7.72
C VAL A 73 10.21 6.52 -8.20
N LEU A 74 10.88 5.46 -8.66
CA LEU A 74 12.28 5.55 -9.13
C LEU A 74 12.42 6.46 -10.36
N LEU A 75 11.46 6.42 -11.28
CA LEU A 75 11.43 7.29 -12.45
C LEU A 75 11.25 8.76 -12.06
N LEU A 76 10.38 9.04 -11.08
CA LEU A 76 10.06 10.42 -10.70
C LEU A 76 11.10 11.06 -9.78
N THR A 77 11.68 10.30 -8.85
CA THR A 77 12.71 10.84 -7.94
C THR A 77 14.07 10.98 -8.60
N GLY A 78 14.30 10.30 -9.73
CA GLY A 78 15.59 10.30 -10.41
C GLY A 78 16.71 9.81 -9.49
N PHE A 79 16.41 8.89 -8.57
CA PHE A 79 17.34 8.34 -7.58
C PHE A 79 17.86 9.34 -6.52
N LYS A 80 17.14 10.44 -6.28
CA LYS A 80 17.41 11.36 -5.16
C LYS A 80 16.84 10.85 -3.85
N ASP A 81 17.54 11.12 -2.74
CA ASP A 81 17.14 10.77 -1.36
C ASP A 81 16.63 9.33 -1.21
N LEU A 82 17.28 8.41 -1.95
CA LEU A 82 16.82 7.03 -2.11
C LEU A 82 16.66 6.30 -0.79
N ASP A 83 17.51 6.57 0.19
CA ASP A 83 17.44 5.95 1.50
C ASP A 83 16.12 6.29 2.21
N TYR A 84 15.77 7.57 2.31
CA TYR A 84 14.49 7.99 2.92
C TYR A 84 13.29 7.56 2.07
N VAL A 85 13.40 7.67 0.74
CA VAL A 85 12.35 7.23 -0.19
C VAL A 85 12.07 5.74 -0.04
N ILE A 86 13.10 4.90 -0.06
CA ILE A 86 12.96 3.44 0.10
C ILE A 86 12.39 3.09 1.47
N VAL A 87 12.89 3.72 2.54
CA VAL A 87 12.34 3.52 3.90
C VAL A 87 10.86 3.89 3.94
N GLY A 88 10.48 5.00 3.32
CA GLY A 88 9.10 5.44 3.20
C GLY A 88 8.22 4.46 2.43
N MET A 89 8.69 3.94 1.29
CA MET A 89 7.99 2.93 0.50
C MET A 89 7.77 1.64 1.28
N ILE A 90 8.81 1.14 1.94
CA ILE A 90 8.75 -0.08 2.75
C ILE A 90 7.76 0.12 3.90
N ALA A 91 7.87 1.24 4.63
CA ALA A 91 6.98 1.55 5.75
C ALA A 91 5.52 1.72 5.30
N GLY A 92 5.29 2.33 4.14
CA GLY A 92 3.95 2.48 3.55
C GLY A 92 3.34 1.15 3.10
N ALA A 93 4.13 0.20 2.62
CA ALA A 93 3.67 -1.14 2.23
C ALA A 93 3.64 -2.15 3.40
N PHE A 94 4.22 -1.79 4.54
CA PHE A 94 4.44 -2.71 5.66
C PHE A 94 3.15 -3.28 6.28
N PRO A 95 2.06 -2.51 6.49
CA PRO A 95 0.84 -3.08 7.06
C PRO A 95 0.21 -4.16 6.17
N ASP A 96 0.18 -3.95 4.85
CA ASP A 96 -0.26 -4.95 3.87
C ASP A 96 0.62 -6.22 3.91
N PHE A 97 1.93 -6.06 4.05
CA PHE A 97 2.84 -7.19 4.20
C PHE A 97 2.54 -8.00 5.48
N LEU A 98 2.26 -7.34 6.61
CA LEU A 98 1.85 -8.02 7.84
C LEU A 98 0.50 -8.72 7.68
N GLN A 99 -0.43 -8.13 6.94
CA GLN A 99 -1.70 -8.76 6.61
C GLN A 99 -1.47 -10.02 5.76
N PHE A 100 -0.64 -9.94 4.72
CA PHE A 100 -0.26 -11.09 3.91
C PHE A 100 0.38 -12.19 4.77
N LEU A 101 1.29 -11.83 5.66
CA LEU A 101 1.95 -12.77 6.57
C LEU A 101 0.93 -13.48 7.47
N SER A 102 -0.15 -12.82 7.86
CA SER A 102 -1.23 -13.44 8.65
C SER A 102 -2.04 -14.49 7.88
N PHE A 103 -2.05 -14.45 6.54
CA PHE A 103 -2.70 -15.47 5.71
C PHE A 103 -1.84 -16.73 5.59
N VAL A 104 -0.51 -16.57 5.62
CA VAL A 104 0.45 -17.68 5.51
C VAL A 104 0.73 -18.29 6.89
N PHE A 105 0.85 -17.45 7.92
CA PHE A 105 1.23 -17.84 9.27
C PHE A 105 0.09 -17.58 10.26
N ASN A 106 -0.29 -18.59 11.03
CA ASN A 106 -1.39 -18.50 11.99
C ASN A 106 -0.95 -17.98 13.38
N PHE A 107 -0.21 -16.87 13.43
CA PHE A 107 0.19 -16.26 14.70
C PHE A 107 -0.89 -15.34 15.27
N LYS A 108 -1.08 -15.36 16.60
CA LYS A 108 -2.10 -14.53 17.30
C LYS A 108 -1.89 -13.03 17.05
N ILE A 109 -0.65 -12.56 17.07
CA ILE A 109 -0.31 -11.15 16.86
C ILE A 109 -0.65 -10.67 15.45
N LEU A 110 -0.33 -11.47 14.43
CA LEU A 110 -0.64 -11.14 13.03
C LEU A 110 -2.16 -11.10 12.79
N ASN A 111 -2.90 -12.03 13.41
CA ASN A 111 -4.35 -12.02 13.36
C ASN A 111 -4.97 -10.79 14.05
N LEU A 112 -4.37 -10.30 15.13
CA LEU A 112 -4.81 -9.07 15.79
C LEU A 112 -4.58 -7.85 14.87
N ILE A 113 -3.38 -7.75 14.29
CA ILE A 113 -3.02 -6.68 13.35
C ILE A 113 -3.96 -6.71 12.14
N ARG A 114 -4.23 -7.87 11.55
CA ARG A 114 -5.20 -8.01 10.45
C ARG A 114 -6.60 -7.56 10.84
N LYS A 115 -7.08 -7.90 12.04
CA LYS A 115 -8.41 -7.45 12.50
C LYS A 115 -8.47 -5.93 12.64
N PHE A 116 -7.40 -5.33 13.16
CA PHE A 116 -7.29 -3.87 13.25
C PHE A 116 -7.27 -3.23 11.86
N HIS A 117 -6.43 -3.75 10.95
CA HIS A 117 -6.35 -3.30 9.56
C HIS A 117 -7.72 -3.33 8.89
N HIS A 118 -8.43 -4.47 8.95
CA HIS A 118 -9.79 -4.60 8.40
C HIS A 118 -10.80 -3.64 9.06
N LYS A 119 -10.63 -3.28 10.34
CA LYS A 119 -11.52 -2.33 11.01
C LYS A 119 -11.36 -0.90 10.47
N ILE A 120 -10.19 -0.56 9.94
CA ILE A 120 -9.88 0.76 9.38
C ILE A 120 -10.48 0.94 7.97
N HIS A 121 -10.73 -0.15 7.25
CA HIS A 121 -11.55 -0.13 6.05
C HIS A 121 -13.01 0.19 6.41
N ILE A 122 -13.28 1.47 6.63
CA ILE A 122 -14.59 2.01 7.04
C ILE A 122 -15.58 1.88 5.88
N PHE A 123 -15.12 2.04 4.65
CA PHE A 123 -15.95 1.98 3.45
C PHE A 123 -15.82 0.63 2.77
N ASN A 124 -16.94 -0.04 2.55
CA ASN A 124 -16.97 -1.29 1.79
C ASN A 124 -17.14 -0.97 0.31
N ASN A 125 -16.41 -1.66 -0.56
CA ASN A 125 -16.38 -1.40 -2.02
C ASN A 125 -17.75 -1.53 -2.71
N LYS A 126 -18.75 -2.06 -2.01
CA LYS A 126 -20.13 -2.21 -2.50
C LYS A 126 -20.99 -0.96 -2.31
N ASP A 127 -20.55 -0.02 -1.48
CA ASP A 127 -21.36 1.13 -1.06
C ASP A 127 -21.11 2.38 -1.92
N PHE A 128 -20.10 2.35 -2.79
CA PHE A 128 -19.65 3.52 -3.55
C PHE A 128 -19.63 3.27 -5.07
N PRO A 129 -19.99 4.29 -5.89
CA PRO A 129 -19.85 4.23 -7.33
C PRO A 129 -18.41 3.95 -7.77
N TYR A 130 -18.24 3.25 -8.89
CA TYR A 130 -16.91 2.94 -9.43
C TYR A 130 -16.03 4.18 -9.59
N TRP A 131 -16.60 5.28 -10.09
CA TRP A 131 -15.90 6.54 -10.34
C TRP A 131 -15.33 7.19 -9.08
N THR A 132 -15.98 7.06 -7.91
CA THR A 132 -15.46 7.64 -6.66
C THR A 132 -14.27 6.85 -6.14
N THR A 133 -14.34 5.52 -6.21
CA THR A 133 -13.21 4.65 -5.79
C THR A 133 -12.01 4.74 -6.71
N PHE A 134 -12.24 4.93 -8.01
CA PHE A 134 -11.17 5.05 -9.00
C PHE A 134 -10.59 6.47 -9.02
N GLY A 135 -11.46 7.47 -8.88
CA GLY A 135 -11.07 8.87 -8.82
C GLY A 135 -10.17 9.16 -7.62
N SER A 136 -10.51 8.67 -6.43
CA SER A 136 -9.68 8.86 -5.21
C SER A 136 -8.24 8.35 -5.43
N GLN A 137 -8.09 7.14 -5.97
CA GLN A 137 -6.78 6.53 -6.20
C GLN A 137 -5.98 7.27 -7.27
N ILE A 138 -6.61 7.63 -8.40
CA ILE A 138 -5.93 8.41 -9.46
C ILE A 138 -5.49 9.75 -8.91
N SER A 139 -6.35 10.45 -8.17
CA SER A 139 -6.00 11.72 -7.55
C SER A 139 -4.81 11.58 -6.60
N THR A 140 -4.76 10.54 -5.76
CA THR A 140 -3.60 10.27 -4.90
C THR A 140 -2.32 10.04 -5.72
N VAL A 141 -2.39 9.21 -6.76
CA VAL A 141 -1.23 8.92 -7.61
C VAL A 141 -0.72 10.19 -8.30
N ILE A 142 -1.61 10.99 -8.89
CA ILE A 142 -1.24 12.26 -9.56
C ILE A 142 -0.63 13.24 -8.57
N LEU A 143 -1.28 13.46 -7.41
CA LEU A 143 -0.82 14.42 -6.41
C LEU A 143 0.56 14.05 -5.86
N MET A 144 0.79 12.76 -5.58
CA MET A 144 2.09 12.30 -5.09
C MET A 144 3.14 12.37 -6.19
N SER A 145 2.77 12.07 -7.45
CA SER A 145 3.70 12.18 -8.58
C SER A 145 4.18 13.61 -8.78
N VAL A 146 3.29 14.60 -8.67
CA VAL A 146 3.64 16.03 -8.71
C VAL A 146 4.56 16.40 -7.53
N THR A 147 4.28 15.86 -6.34
CA THR A 147 5.10 16.12 -5.14
C THR A 147 6.52 15.60 -5.28
N LEU A 148 6.70 14.44 -5.91
CA LEU A 148 8.01 13.83 -6.19
C LEU A 148 8.80 14.57 -7.29
N LEU A 149 8.13 15.33 -8.16
CA LEU A 149 8.76 16.15 -9.19
C LEU A 149 9.16 17.56 -8.72
N SER A 150 8.63 18.01 -7.57
CA SER A 150 8.87 19.33 -6.97
C SER A 150 10.04 19.32 -5.98
#